data_AF-A0A7Y2NQ40-F1
#
_entry.id   AF-A0A7Y2NQ40-F1
#
_cell.length_a   1.000
_cell.length_b   1.000
_cell.length_c   1.000
_cell.angle_alpha   90.00
_cell.angle_beta   90.00
_cell.angle_gamma   90.00
#
_symmetry.space_group_name_H-M   'P 1'
#
loop_
_entity.id
_entity.type
_entity.pdbx_description
1 polymer ?
#
loop_
_entity_poly.entity_id
_entity_poly.type
_entity_poly.pdbx_seq_one_letter_code
_entity_poly.pdbx_strand_id
1 'polypeptide(L)' 'MALNNIEKLITKYENAETSLEEEAQLKAYFQNEEVAPHLEHYKPMFQYFVTTQKEQFTKDVPLKTKRLI' A
#
# COMPACT_ATOMS: atom_id res chain seq x y z
N MET A 1 -12.12 -18.48 11.04
CA MET A 1 -12.15 -18.82 9.59
C MET A 1 -11.49 -17.76 8.70
N ALA A 2 -11.33 -16.48 9.11
CA ALA A 2 -10.70 -15.44 8.28
C ALA A 2 -9.15 -15.49 8.20
N LEU A 3 -8.46 -15.94 9.25
CA LEU A 3 -6.98 -16.05 9.27
C LEU A 3 -6.43 -16.96 8.16
N ASN A 4 -7.11 -18.08 7.91
CA ASN A 4 -6.69 -19.10 6.95
C ASN A 4 -6.68 -18.60 5.49
N ASN A 5 -7.37 -17.51 5.18
CA ASN A 5 -7.39 -16.94 3.84
C ASN A 5 -6.20 -16.02 3.61
N ILE A 6 -5.82 -15.19 4.59
CA ILE A 6 -4.67 -14.29 4.46
C ILE A 6 -3.36 -15.07 4.35
N GLU A 7 -3.20 -16.13 5.15
CA GLU A 7 -1.99 -16.97 5.08
C GLU A 7 -1.83 -17.60 3.68
N LYS A 8 -2.92 -18.08 3.07
CA LYS A 8 -2.92 -18.59 1.69
C LYS A 8 -2.57 -17.51 0.67
N LEU A 9 -3.09 -16.29 0.85
CA LEU A 9 -2.79 -15.17 -0.04
C LEU A 9 -1.31 -14.77 0.07
N ILE A 10 -0.73 -14.81 1.26
CA ILE A 10 0.71 -14.58 1.46
C ILE A 10 1.53 -15.65 0.74
N THR A 11 1.19 -16.93 0.90
CA THR A 11 1.91 -17.99 0.17
C THR A 11 1.84 -17.80 -1.34
N LYS A 12 0.68 -17.41 -1.88
CA LYS A 12 0.55 -17.05 -3.29
C LYS A 12 1.39 -15.83 -3.68
N TYR A 13 1.43 -14.81 -2.82
CA TYR A 13 2.19 -13.58 -3.06
C TYR A 13 3.69 -13.89 -3.14
N GLU A 14 4.19 -14.74 -2.24
CA GLU A 14 5.57 -15.23 -2.27
C GLU A 14 5.90 -16.04 -3.53
N ASN A 15 4.92 -16.76 -4.07
CA ASN A 15 5.04 -17.46 -5.35
C ASN A 15 4.79 -16.56 -6.58
N ALA A 16 4.50 -15.27 -6.40
CA ALA A 16 4.09 -14.34 -7.45
C ALA A 16 2.83 -14.79 -8.23
N GLU A 17 1.91 -15.48 -7.56
CA GLU A 17 0.66 -16.01 -8.13
C GLU A 17 -0.58 -15.21 -7.71
N THR A 18 -0.41 -14.08 -7.03
CA THR A 18 -1.53 -13.21 -6.62
C THR A 18 -2.07 -12.37 -7.78
N SER A 19 -3.38 -12.23 -7.80
CA SER A 19 -4.09 -11.26 -8.64
C SER A 19 -4.18 -9.88 -7.96
N LEU A 20 -4.51 -8.84 -8.74
CA LEU A 20 -4.70 -7.47 -8.24
C LEU A 20 -5.76 -7.39 -7.13
N GLU A 21 -6.82 -8.21 -7.22
CA GLU A 21 -7.89 -8.26 -6.22
C GLU A 21 -7.40 -8.86 -4.90
N GLU A 22 -6.58 -9.91 -4.97
CA GLU A 22 -5.95 -10.55 -3.82
C GLU A 22 -4.92 -9.62 -3.15
N GLU A 23 -4.13 -8.88 -3.92
CA GLU A 23 -3.21 -7.87 -3.40
C GLU A 23 -3.96 -6.71 -2.73
N ALA A 24 -5.12 -6.31 -3.24
CA ALA A 24 -5.97 -5.32 -2.59
C ALA A 24 -6.49 -5.82 -1.24
N GLN A 25 -6.82 -7.11 -1.13
CA GLN A 25 -7.21 -7.75 0.14
C GLN A 25 -6.04 -7.81 1.13
N LEU A 26 -4.84 -8.21 0.68
CA LEU A 26 -3.63 -8.18 1.51
C LEU A 26 -3.38 -6.76 2.02
N LYS A 27 -3.43 -5.77 1.14
CA LYS A 27 -3.26 -4.36 1.52
C LYS A 27 -4.29 -3.91 2.55
N ALA A 28 -5.58 -4.23 2.35
CA ALA A 28 -6.63 -3.89 3.31
C ALA A 28 -6.42 -4.58 4.66
N TYR A 29 -5.96 -5.84 4.66
CA TYR A 29 -5.64 -6.58 5.88
C TYR A 29 -4.48 -5.91 6.65
N PHE A 30 -3.36 -5.63 5.97
CA PHE A 30 -2.20 -4.98 6.60
C PHE A 30 -2.40 -3.50 6.91
N GLN A 31 -3.45 -2.85 6.39
CA GLN A 31 -3.86 -1.53 6.83
C GLN A 31 -4.54 -1.52 8.20
N ASN A 32 -5.07 -2.66 8.66
CA ASN A 32 -5.62 -2.77 10.00
C ASN A 32 -4.53 -2.90 11.07
N GLU A 33 -4.87 -2.53 12.31
CA GLU A 33 -3.94 -2.57 13.44
C GLU A 33 -3.72 -4.01 13.97
N GLU A 34 -4.74 -4.87 13.85
CA GLU A 34 -4.73 -6.28 14.27
C GLU A 34 -4.17 -7.23 13.18
N VAL A 35 -2.85 -7.19 12.98
CA VAL A 35 -2.13 -8.16 12.14
C VAL A 35 -1.53 -9.26 13.01
N ALA A 36 -1.56 -10.51 12.52
CA ALA A 36 -0.97 -11.63 13.25
C ALA A 36 0.55 -11.43 13.47
N PRO A 37 1.11 -11.79 14.65
CA PRO A 37 2.52 -11.55 14.99
C PRO A 37 3.52 -12.08 13.95
N HIS A 38 3.22 -13.24 13.35
CA HIS A 38 4.07 -13.88 12.35
C HIS A 38 3.96 -13.26 10.95
N LEU A 39 3.05 -12.31 10.74
CA LEU A 39 2.90 -11.57 9.47
C LEU A 39 3.30 -10.10 9.61
N GLU A 40 3.68 -9.65 10.81
CA GLU A 40 4.02 -8.24 11.04
C GLU A 40 5.22 -7.78 10.22
N HIS A 41 6.13 -8.68 9.83
CA HIS A 41 7.25 -8.34 8.95
C HIS A 41 6.83 -7.95 7.53
N TYR A 42 5.61 -8.33 7.09
CA TYR A 42 5.06 -7.89 5.81
C TYR A 42 4.40 -6.51 5.87
N LYS A 43 4.05 -5.99 7.05
CA LYS A 43 3.45 -4.64 7.22
C LYS A 43 4.15 -3.56 6.40
N PRO A 44 5.50 -3.38 6.47
CA PRO A 44 6.16 -2.32 5.70
C PRO A 44 5.96 -2.45 4.17
N MET A 45 5.76 -3.66 3.63
CA MET A 45 5.49 -3.85 2.19
C MET A 45 4.14 -3.29 1.76
N PHE A 46 3.12 -3.39 2.63
CA PHE A 46 1.74 -3.00 2.32
C PHE A 46 1.34 -1.63 2.89
N GLN A 47 2.06 -1.12 3.89
CA GLN A 47 1.77 0.16 4.56
C GLN A 47 2.57 1.36 4.01
N TYR A 48 3.60 1.15 3.18
CA TYR A 48 4.54 2.20 2.75
C TYR A 48 3.87 3.45 2.13
N PHE A 49 2.80 3.25 1.37
CA PHE A 49 2.10 4.33 0.64
C PHE A 49 1.16 5.18 1.50
N VAL A 50 0.90 4.81 2.76
CA VAL A 50 0.04 5.61 3.64
C VAL A 50 0.79 6.85 4.14
N THR A 51 2.09 6.71 4.40
CA THR A 51 2.92 7.80 4.93
C THR A 51 3.35 8.77 3.84
N THR A 52 3.71 8.28 2.66
CA THR A 52 4.21 9.12 1.54
C THR A 52 3.14 10.01 0.91
N GLN A 53 1.85 9.64 0.98
CA GLN A 53 0.76 10.50 0.47
C GLN A 53 0.58 11.80 1.27
N LYS A 54 1.14 11.92 2.47
CA LYS A 54 1.15 13.18 3.22
C LYS A 54 2.19 14.17 2.72
N GLU A 55 3.15 13.75 1.91
CA GLU A 55 4.17 14.62 1.35
C GLU A 55 3.63 15.29 0.07
N GLN A 56 2.72 16.24 0.24
CA GLN A 56 2.31 17.12 -0.85
C GLN A 56 3.40 18.17 -1.09
N PHE A 57 3.85 18.29 -2.34
CA PHE A 57 4.67 19.43 -2.77
C PHE A 57 3.80 20.70 -2.77
N THR A 58 3.75 21.39 -1.65
CA THR A 58 2.96 22.63 -1.46
C THR A 58 3.70 23.89 -1.89
N LYS A 59 4.87 23.76 -2.52
CA LYS A 59 5.64 24.92 -2.95
C LYS A 59 4.95 25.58 -4.13
N ASP A 60 4.57 26.84 -3.95
CA ASP A 60 4.09 27.71 -5.02
C ASP A 60 5.13 27.70 -6.15
N VAL A 61 4.71 27.28 -7.34
CA VAL A 61 5.56 27.29 -8.53
C VAL A 61 5.34 28.65 -9.19
N PRO A 62 6.31 29.59 -9.14
CA PRO A 62 6.16 30.89 -9.78
C PRO A 62 6.19 30.71 -11.30
N LEU A 63 5.02 30.48 -11.89
CA LEU A 63 4.85 30.41 -13.34
C LEU A 63 4.90 31.84 -13.89
N LYS A 64 6.03 32.20 -14.51
CA LYS A 64 6.11 33.43 -15.32
C LYS A 64 5.37 33.19 -16.63
N THR A 65 4.06 33.42 -16.64
CA THR A 65 3.26 33.42 -17.86
C THR A 65 3.74 34.55 -18.78
N LYS A 66 4.27 34.22 -19.96
CA LYS A 66 4.55 35.22 -20.99
C LYS A 66 3.21 35.77 -21.49
N ARG A 67 2.99 37.08 -21.34
CA ARG A 67 1.91 37.77 -22.03
C ARG A 67 2.20 37.70 -23.53
N LEU A 68 1.35 36.97 -24.26
CA LEU A 68 1.23 37.12 -25.71
C LEU A 68 0.65 38.51 -25.96
N ILE A 69 1.49 39.40 -26.48
CA ILE A 69 1.10 40.68 -27.11
C ILE A 69 0.89 40.43 -28.60
#